data_AF-A0A7J5Y775-F1
#
_entry.id   AF-A0A7J5Y775-F1
#
_cell.length_a   1.000
_cell.length_b   1.000
_cell.length_c   1.000
_cell.angle_alpha   90.00
_cell.angle_beta   90.00
_cell.angle_gamma   90.00
#
_symmetry.space_group_name_H-M   'P 1'
#
loop_
_entity.id
_entity.type
_entity.pdbx_description
1 polymer ?
#
loop_
_entity_poly.entity_id
_entity_poly.type
_entity_poly.pdbx_seq_one_letter_code
_entity_poly.pdbx_strand_id
1 'polypeptide(L)'
;MPKQAKKTKTAVSTASEVAGPDMASIISLLEEHRVSSELAQREHRANISADFKAAFAVLEAKLNQTQTTVAEHGEQIDSLETNANLQDQRLRILEEKFAVLVDSNAKLAAKTADLEGRSRRNNIRIIGLPESIEGPRPTTFFSELLVELLANETLQSPPELDRAHRAPAARPQPGTRP
;
A
#
# COMPACT_ATOMS: atom_id res chain seq x y z
N MET A 1 -34.50 107.44 76.77
CA MET A 1 -33.66 107.74 77.96
C MET A 1 -32.88 106.47 78.33
N PRO A 2 -31.72 106.56 79.04
CA PRO A 2 -30.41 106.21 78.46
C PRO A 2 -29.80 104.89 79.04
N LYS A 3 -28.58 104.40 78.74
CA LYS A 3 -27.26 105.04 78.48
C LYS A 3 -26.33 104.24 77.52
N GLN A 4 -25.22 104.88 77.11
CA GLN A 4 -24.13 104.35 76.28
C GLN A 4 -22.83 104.09 77.07
N ALA A 5 -22.00 103.15 76.59
CA ALA A 5 -20.51 103.15 76.56
C ALA A 5 -20.07 102.00 75.60
N LYS A 6 -19.14 102.08 74.61
CA LYS A 6 -17.72 102.53 74.56
C LYS A 6 -16.82 101.74 75.53
N LYS A 7 -15.67 101.11 75.21
CA LYS A 7 -14.80 100.93 74.00
C LYS A 7 -13.79 99.77 74.33
N THR A 8 -13.05 99.03 73.47
CA THR A 8 -12.86 98.92 71.99
C THR A 8 -12.83 97.41 71.58
N LYS A 9 -11.93 96.72 70.83
CA LYS A 9 -10.65 96.95 70.07
C LYS A 9 -10.52 95.91 68.91
N THR A 10 -9.86 96.31 67.81
CA THR A 10 -9.23 95.58 66.67
C THR A 10 -8.72 94.16 66.97
N ALA A 11 -8.65 93.14 66.07
CA ALA A 11 -8.56 93.05 64.58
C ALA A 11 -9.46 91.88 64.04
N VAL A 12 -9.94 91.75 62.79
CA VAL A 12 -9.40 91.87 61.40
C VAL A 12 -8.58 90.65 60.91
N SER A 13 -9.11 89.98 59.87
CA SER A 13 -8.52 88.88 59.06
C SER A 13 -8.29 87.52 59.78
N THR A 14 -8.19 86.37 59.11
CA THR A 14 -8.16 86.07 57.65
C THR A 14 -9.25 85.07 57.23
N ALA A 15 -9.53 84.99 55.92
CA ALA A 15 -10.19 83.82 55.33
C ALA A 15 -9.19 82.68 55.15
N SER A 16 -9.63 81.42 55.36
CA SER A 16 -8.87 80.24 54.95
C SER A 16 -9.15 79.94 53.49
N GLU A 17 -8.47 80.67 52.60
CA GLU A 17 -8.51 80.47 51.16
C GLU A 17 -8.02 79.05 50.83
N VAL A 18 -8.76 78.30 49.98
CA VAL A 18 -8.33 76.98 49.53
C VAL A 18 -7.23 77.18 48.50
N ALA A 19 -5.98 77.24 48.98
CA ALA A 19 -4.81 77.42 48.14
C ALA A 19 -4.77 76.34 47.05
N GLY A 20 -4.77 76.78 45.79
CA GLY A 20 -4.46 75.89 44.66
C GLY A 20 -3.05 75.29 44.82
N PRO A 21 -2.80 74.10 44.26
CA PRO A 21 -1.52 73.42 44.43
C PRO A 21 -0.34 74.30 43.96
N ASP A 22 0.72 74.32 44.78
CA ASP A 22 1.94 75.07 44.50
C ASP A 22 2.55 74.65 43.15
N MET A 23 2.95 75.63 42.34
CA MET A 23 3.59 75.42 41.04
C MET A 23 4.84 74.54 41.14
N ALA A 24 5.59 74.61 42.24
CA ALA A 24 6.74 73.72 42.44
C ALA A 24 6.32 72.23 42.55
N SER A 25 5.19 71.96 43.22
CA SER A 25 4.61 70.61 43.34
C SER A 25 4.04 70.12 42.01
N ILE A 26 3.38 70.99 41.24
CA ILE A 26 2.88 70.67 39.89
C ILE A 26 4.04 70.29 38.96
N ILE A 27 5.15 71.02 39.01
CA ILE A 27 6.34 70.74 38.18
C ILE A 27 6.95 69.38 38.55
N SER A 28 7.10 69.06 39.85
CA SER A 28 7.59 67.74 40.29
C SER A 28 6.71 66.61 39.75
N LEU A 29 5.40 66.73 39.91
CA LEU A 29 4.45 65.69 39.49
C LEU A 29 4.45 65.47 37.97
N LEU A 30 4.65 66.54 37.18
CA LEU A 30 4.79 66.46 35.73
C LEU A 30 6.10 65.79 35.30
N GLU A 31 7.22 66.08 35.98
CA GLU A 31 8.52 65.46 35.72
C GLU A 31 8.52 63.96 36.12
N GLU A 32 7.93 63.62 37.27
CA GLU A 32 7.70 62.25 37.71
C GLU A 32 6.87 61.46 36.68
N HIS A 33 5.72 62.01 36.25
CA HIS A 33 4.89 61.40 35.21
C HIS A 33 5.64 61.25 33.88
N ARG A 34 6.47 62.25 33.50
CA ARG A 34 7.32 62.18 32.30
C ARG A 34 8.28 61.00 32.37
N VAL A 35 9.02 60.86 33.47
CA VAL A 35 9.96 59.74 33.71
C VAL A 35 9.23 58.40 33.72
N SER A 36 8.09 58.28 34.43
CA SER A 36 7.27 57.07 34.45
C SER A 36 6.78 56.68 33.04
N SER A 37 6.35 57.65 32.23
CA SER A 37 5.89 57.40 30.86
C SER A 37 7.02 56.92 29.93
N GLU A 38 8.23 57.48 30.04
CA GLU A 38 9.39 56.97 29.30
C GLU A 38 9.79 55.56 29.76
N LEU A 39 9.69 55.27 31.05
CA LEU A 39 10.05 53.96 31.61
C LEU A 39 9.08 52.87 31.12
N ALA A 40 7.77 53.14 31.14
CA ALA A 40 6.76 52.25 30.57
C ALA A 40 6.95 52.04 29.04
N GLN A 41 7.35 53.08 28.30
CA GLN A 41 7.70 52.94 26.87
C GLN A 41 8.98 52.12 26.65
N ARG A 42 10.00 52.25 27.50
CA ARG A 42 11.21 51.42 27.45
C ARG A 42 10.89 49.96 27.74
N GLU A 43 10.08 49.69 28.76
CA GLU A 43 9.61 48.35 29.12
C GLU A 43 8.78 47.72 27.99
N HIS A 44 7.79 48.41 27.46
CA HIS A 44 6.96 47.90 26.36
C HIS A 44 7.79 47.56 25.11
N ARG A 45 8.78 48.40 24.78
CA ARG A 45 9.75 48.13 23.69
C ARG A 45 10.67 46.95 23.99
N ALA A 46 11.06 46.74 25.25
CA ALA A 46 11.87 45.59 25.66
C ALA A 46 11.06 44.29 25.56
N ASN A 47 9.81 44.30 26.03
CA ASN A 47 8.90 43.15 25.97
C ASN A 47 8.61 42.75 24.52
N ILE A 48 8.23 43.71 23.66
CA ILE A 48 8.08 43.47 22.21
C ILE A 48 9.36 42.89 21.58
N SER A 49 10.54 43.38 21.98
CA SER A 49 11.82 42.84 21.49
C SER A 49 12.10 41.41 21.98
N ALA A 50 11.66 41.05 23.18
CA ALA A 50 11.74 39.70 23.71
C ALA A 50 10.75 38.75 23.00
N ASP A 51 9.50 39.18 22.81
CA ASP A 51 8.45 38.41 22.11
C ASP A 51 8.85 38.10 20.67
N PHE A 52 9.38 39.09 19.92
CA PHE A 52 9.91 38.85 18.58
C PHE A 52 11.08 37.85 18.58
N LYS A 53 12.04 37.96 19.51
CA LYS A 53 13.15 37.00 19.62
C LYS A 53 12.68 35.59 19.92
N ALA A 54 11.70 35.44 20.82
CA ALA A 54 11.09 34.15 21.12
C ALA A 54 10.35 33.57 19.90
N ALA A 55 9.59 34.39 19.18
CA ALA A 55 8.90 33.99 17.95
C ALA A 55 9.88 33.56 16.85
N PHE A 56 10.98 34.31 16.65
CA PHE A 56 12.01 33.93 15.68
C PHE A 56 12.74 32.64 16.06
N ALA A 57 13.10 32.44 17.33
CA ALA A 57 13.72 31.19 17.79
C ALA A 57 12.80 29.96 17.59
N VAL A 58 11.49 30.12 17.83
CA VAL A 58 10.50 29.06 17.54
C VAL A 58 10.33 28.81 16.04
N LEU A 59 10.41 29.86 15.21
CA LEU A 59 10.35 29.73 13.76
C LEU A 59 11.61 29.04 13.19
N GLU A 60 12.79 29.41 13.67
CA GLU A 60 14.07 28.80 13.32
C GLU A 60 14.12 27.32 13.71
N ALA A 61 13.70 26.97 14.93
CA ALA A 61 13.59 25.58 15.36
C ALA A 61 12.64 24.75 14.47
N LYS A 62 11.49 25.32 14.09
CA LYS A 62 10.54 24.68 13.15
C LYS A 62 11.12 24.54 11.74
N LEU A 63 11.82 25.57 11.23
CA LEU A 63 12.44 25.55 9.91
C LEU A 63 13.50 24.44 9.84
N ASN A 64 14.38 24.36 10.84
CA ASN A 64 15.39 23.32 10.96
C ASN A 64 14.74 21.92 11.01
N GLN A 65 13.64 21.75 11.77
CA GLN A 65 12.90 20.48 11.82
C GLN A 65 12.24 20.13 10.48
N THR A 66 11.69 21.09 9.74
CA THR A 66 11.19 20.83 8.39
C THR A 66 12.31 20.48 7.41
N GLN A 67 13.50 21.06 7.57
CA GLN A 67 14.66 20.75 6.74
C GLN A 67 15.17 19.33 6.99
N THR A 68 15.23 18.85 8.25
CA THR A 68 15.61 17.46 8.54
C THR A 68 14.58 16.48 7.98
N THR A 69 13.28 16.71 8.17
CA THR A 69 12.24 15.81 7.63
C THR A 69 12.18 15.80 6.10
N VAL A 70 12.50 16.92 5.43
CA VAL A 70 12.64 16.94 3.96
C VAL A 70 13.86 16.13 3.50
N ALA A 71 14.98 16.17 4.22
CA ALA A 71 16.15 15.35 3.92
C ALA A 71 15.87 13.84 4.14
N GLU A 72 15.25 13.49 5.28
CA GLU A 72 14.81 12.12 5.60
C GLU A 72 13.86 11.55 4.53
N HIS A 73 12.92 12.36 4.04
CA HIS A 73 12.04 11.96 2.94
C HIS A 73 12.77 11.84 1.60
N GLY A 74 13.82 12.63 1.34
CA GLY A 74 14.69 12.45 0.18
C GLY A 74 15.36 11.08 0.16
N GLU A 75 16.04 10.71 1.25
CA GLU A 75 16.68 9.39 1.39
C GLU A 75 15.67 8.22 1.28
N GLN A 76 14.45 8.42 1.79
CA GLN A 76 13.36 7.44 1.65
C GLN A 76 12.87 7.30 0.20
N ILE A 77 12.79 8.40 -0.55
CA ILE A 77 12.40 8.39 -1.98
C ILE A 77 13.49 7.69 -2.81
N ASP A 78 14.76 8.04 -2.64
CA ASP A 78 15.89 7.39 -3.35
C ASP A 78 15.93 5.86 -3.09
N SER A 79 15.66 5.45 -1.84
CA SER A 79 15.55 4.05 -1.43
C SER A 79 14.36 3.34 -2.07
N LEU A 80 13.21 4.01 -2.22
CA LEU A 80 12.03 3.46 -2.89
C LEU A 80 12.22 3.37 -4.41
N GLU A 81 12.82 4.38 -5.05
CA GLU A 81 13.10 4.38 -6.49
C GLU A 81 14.12 3.29 -6.88
N THR A 82 15.21 3.15 -6.12
CA THR A 82 16.20 2.09 -6.38
C THR A 82 15.60 0.69 -6.19
N ASN A 83 14.74 0.50 -5.19
CA ASN A 83 14.01 -0.75 -4.96
C ASN A 83 12.97 -1.03 -6.08
N ALA A 84 12.22 -0.03 -6.51
CA ALA A 84 11.26 -0.16 -7.62
C ALA A 84 11.94 -0.57 -8.94
N ASN A 85 13.07 0.07 -9.28
CA ASN A 85 13.88 -0.29 -10.45
C ASN A 85 14.41 -1.74 -10.37
N LEU A 86 14.85 -2.19 -9.19
CA LEU A 86 15.28 -3.58 -8.98
C LEU A 86 14.11 -4.57 -9.11
N GLN A 87 12.90 -4.20 -8.67
CA GLN A 87 11.71 -5.05 -8.81
C GLN A 87 11.26 -5.16 -10.28
N ASP A 88 11.21 -4.07 -11.03
CA ASP A 88 10.92 -4.07 -12.47
C ASP A 88 11.91 -4.95 -13.26
N GLN A 89 13.21 -4.81 -13.02
CA GLN A 89 14.23 -5.70 -13.62
C GLN A 89 13.98 -7.18 -13.29
N ARG A 90 13.64 -7.49 -12.04
CA ARG A 90 13.34 -8.88 -11.61
C ARG A 90 12.06 -9.43 -12.22
N LEU A 91 11.03 -8.59 -12.41
CA LEU A 91 9.78 -8.96 -13.07
C LEU A 91 10.02 -9.29 -14.55
N ARG A 92 10.70 -8.43 -15.30
CA ARG A 92 11.02 -8.68 -16.72
C ARG A 92 11.80 -9.99 -16.94
N ILE A 93 12.79 -10.25 -16.08
CA ILE A 93 13.56 -11.52 -16.11
C ILE A 93 12.69 -12.74 -15.76
N LEU A 94 11.65 -12.57 -14.93
CA LEU A 94 10.70 -13.64 -14.61
C LEU A 94 9.70 -13.87 -15.76
N GLU A 95 9.20 -12.81 -16.38
CA GLU A 95 8.30 -12.85 -17.54
C GLU A 95 8.97 -13.51 -18.76
N GLU A 96 10.22 -13.16 -19.07
CA GLU A 96 11.02 -13.80 -20.12
C GLU A 96 11.15 -15.32 -19.86
N LYS A 97 11.54 -15.70 -18.64
CA LYS A 97 11.66 -17.11 -18.24
C LYS A 97 10.32 -17.84 -18.28
N PHE A 98 9.23 -17.17 -17.92
CA PHE A 98 7.88 -17.74 -17.99
C PHE A 98 7.44 -17.97 -19.43
N ALA A 99 7.69 -17.02 -20.34
CA ALA A 99 7.40 -17.18 -21.77
C ALA A 99 8.16 -18.38 -22.39
N VAL A 100 9.47 -18.51 -22.08
CA VAL A 100 10.29 -19.65 -22.49
C VAL A 100 9.78 -20.98 -21.89
N LEU A 101 9.33 -20.97 -20.63
CA LEU A 101 8.79 -22.16 -19.98
C LEU A 101 7.44 -22.59 -20.59
N VAL A 102 6.57 -21.64 -20.94
CA VAL A 102 5.27 -21.90 -21.60
C VAL A 102 5.47 -22.50 -22.99
N ASP A 103 6.37 -21.94 -23.81
CA ASP A 103 6.74 -22.46 -25.13
C ASP A 103 7.36 -23.87 -25.03
N SER A 104 8.29 -24.08 -24.10
CA SER A 104 8.90 -25.38 -23.83
C SER A 104 7.86 -26.43 -23.42
N ASN A 105 6.94 -26.07 -22.52
CA ASN A 105 5.85 -26.95 -22.07
C ASN A 105 4.89 -27.29 -23.22
N ALA A 106 4.52 -26.32 -24.07
CA ALA A 106 3.70 -26.57 -25.26
C ALA A 106 4.38 -27.54 -26.24
N LYS A 107 5.69 -27.38 -26.48
CA LYS A 107 6.49 -28.28 -27.31
C LYS A 107 6.58 -29.69 -26.71
N LEU A 108 6.74 -29.81 -25.39
CA LEU A 108 6.75 -31.10 -24.69
C LEU A 108 5.38 -31.79 -24.72
N ALA A 109 4.29 -31.05 -24.55
CA ALA A 109 2.93 -31.58 -24.68
C ALA A 109 2.64 -32.12 -26.10
N ALA A 110 2.96 -31.32 -27.13
CA ALA A 110 2.82 -31.73 -28.53
C ALA A 110 3.67 -32.97 -28.86
N LYS A 111 4.93 -33.02 -28.40
CA LYS A 111 5.81 -34.19 -28.55
C LYS A 111 5.27 -35.42 -27.83
N THR A 112 4.67 -35.26 -26.65
CA THR A 112 4.09 -36.36 -25.88
C THR A 112 2.88 -36.96 -26.61
N ALA A 113 2.00 -36.10 -27.14
CA ALA A 113 0.84 -36.53 -27.93
C ALA A 113 1.24 -37.25 -29.24
N ASP A 114 2.27 -36.77 -29.94
CA ASP A 114 2.83 -37.44 -31.13
C ASP A 114 3.43 -38.82 -30.79
N LEU A 115 4.18 -38.93 -29.68
CA LEU A 115 4.76 -40.20 -29.23
C LEU A 115 3.68 -41.20 -28.77
N GLU A 116 2.67 -40.75 -28.03
CA GLU A 116 1.52 -41.58 -27.61
C GLU A 116 0.70 -42.05 -28.84
N GLY A 117 0.45 -41.16 -29.79
CA GLY A 117 -0.23 -41.46 -31.05
C GLY A 117 0.54 -42.46 -31.92
N ARG A 118 1.87 -42.32 -32.04
CA ARG A 118 2.72 -43.31 -32.73
C ARG A 118 2.74 -44.65 -31.99
N SER A 119 2.93 -44.63 -30.68
CA SER A 119 2.96 -45.83 -29.83
C SER A 119 1.65 -46.62 -29.83
N ARG A 120 0.53 -46.01 -30.23
CA ARG A 120 -0.79 -46.67 -30.34
C ARG A 120 -1.31 -46.78 -31.76
N ARG A 121 -0.55 -46.37 -32.79
CA ARG A 121 -1.02 -46.33 -34.20
C ARG A 121 -1.56 -47.68 -34.70
N ASN A 122 -0.97 -48.78 -34.24
CA ASN A 122 -1.35 -50.13 -34.66
C ASN A 122 -2.36 -50.79 -33.71
N ASN A 123 -2.82 -50.10 -32.65
CA ASN A 123 -3.68 -50.68 -31.62
C ASN A 123 -5.17 -50.46 -31.97
N ILE A 124 -5.85 -51.54 -32.33
CA ILE A 124 -7.31 -51.53 -32.58
C ILE A 124 -8.06 -51.75 -31.27
N ARG A 125 -9.15 -51.01 -31.03
CA ARG A 125 -10.05 -51.20 -29.88
C ARG A 125 -11.44 -51.62 -30.34
N ILE A 126 -11.78 -52.88 -30.11
CA ILE A 126 -13.12 -53.43 -30.34
C ILE A 126 -13.97 -53.21 -29.08
N ILE A 127 -15.25 -52.90 -29.24
CA ILE A 127 -16.19 -52.49 -28.16
C ILE A 127 -17.48 -53.30 -28.30
N GLY A 128 -18.15 -53.61 -27.18
CA GLY A 128 -19.44 -54.32 -27.16
C GLY A 128 -19.34 -55.86 -27.28
N LEU A 129 -18.14 -56.43 -27.30
CA LEU A 129 -17.95 -57.88 -27.24
C LEU A 129 -18.26 -58.42 -25.83
N PRO A 130 -19.00 -59.54 -25.70
CA PRO A 130 -19.21 -60.21 -24.42
C PRO A 130 -17.91 -60.57 -23.69
N GLU A 131 -17.98 -60.64 -22.37
CA GLU A 131 -16.92 -61.16 -21.51
C GLU A 131 -16.66 -62.65 -21.79
N SER A 132 -15.40 -63.08 -21.67
CA SER A 132 -14.95 -64.49 -21.82
C SER A 132 -15.17 -65.19 -23.18
N ILE A 133 -15.78 -64.54 -24.19
CA ILE A 133 -16.00 -65.15 -25.53
C ILE A 133 -14.71 -65.61 -26.24
N GLU A 134 -13.61 -64.89 -25.99
CA GLU A 134 -12.28 -65.11 -26.59
C GLU A 134 -11.46 -66.24 -25.96
N GLY A 135 -12.00 -66.91 -24.93
CA GLY A 135 -11.42 -68.12 -24.35
C GLY A 135 -10.00 -67.94 -23.78
N PRO A 136 -9.17 -69.00 -23.76
CA PRO A 136 -7.83 -68.97 -23.16
C PRO A 136 -6.74 -68.39 -24.08
N ARG A 137 -7.05 -68.09 -25.35
CA ARG A 137 -6.09 -67.56 -26.33
C ARG A 137 -6.70 -66.39 -27.12
N PRO A 138 -6.80 -65.19 -26.51
CA PRO A 138 -7.43 -64.05 -27.18
C PRO A 138 -6.81 -63.72 -28.53
N THR A 139 -5.47 -63.86 -28.66
CA THR A 139 -4.74 -63.56 -29.89
C THR A 139 -5.19 -64.39 -31.10
N THR A 140 -5.44 -65.70 -30.93
CA THR A 140 -5.92 -66.53 -32.06
C THR A 140 -7.38 -66.21 -32.38
N PHE A 141 -8.23 -66.10 -31.36
CA PHE A 141 -9.64 -65.71 -31.52
C PHE A 141 -9.80 -64.38 -32.27
N PHE A 142 -9.01 -63.36 -31.93
CA PHE A 142 -9.09 -62.06 -32.62
C PHE A 142 -8.50 -62.07 -34.02
N SER A 143 -7.47 -62.88 -34.30
CA SER A 143 -6.96 -63.03 -35.67
C SER A 143 -8.01 -63.72 -36.56
N GLU A 144 -8.63 -64.79 -36.08
CA GLU A 144 -9.71 -65.52 -36.75
C GLU A 144 -10.96 -64.63 -36.95
N LEU A 145 -11.42 -63.93 -35.92
CA LEU A 145 -12.57 -63.02 -35.97
C LEU A 145 -12.36 -61.84 -36.93
N LEU A 146 -11.14 -61.27 -37.00
CA LEU A 146 -10.84 -60.20 -37.95
C LEU A 146 -10.87 -60.69 -39.39
N VAL A 147 -10.50 -61.95 -39.66
CA VAL A 147 -10.73 -62.57 -40.98
C VAL A 147 -12.23 -62.73 -41.23
N GLU A 148 -12.98 -63.35 -40.32
CA GLU A 148 -14.43 -63.58 -40.51
C GLU A 148 -15.20 -62.28 -40.83
N LEU A 149 -14.82 -61.15 -40.21
CA LEU A 149 -15.47 -59.85 -40.40
C LEU A 149 -14.96 -59.02 -41.59
N LEU A 150 -13.75 -59.27 -42.13
CA LEU A 150 -13.09 -58.40 -43.13
C LEU A 150 -12.56 -59.13 -44.38
N ALA A 151 -12.62 -60.46 -44.40
CA ALA A 151 -12.22 -61.29 -45.54
C ALA A 151 -13.27 -61.23 -46.66
N ASN A 152 -13.17 -60.17 -47.45
CA ASN A 152 -13.63 -59.98 -48.83
C ASN A 152 -13.21 -58.58 -49.33
N GLU A 153 -13.01 -57.62 -48.42
CA GLU A 153 -12.71 -56.22 -48.75
C GLU A 153 -11.31 -55.76 -48.34
N THR A 154 -10.71 -56.25 -47.24
CA THR A 154 -9.44 -55.70 -46.73
C THR A 154 -8.39 -56.69 -46.23
N LEU A 155 -8.75 -57.86 -45.70
CA LEU A 155 -7.78 -58.85 -45.22
C LEU A 155 -7.72 -60.09 -46.12
N GLN A 156 -6.54 -60.36 -46.68
CA GLN A 156 -6.26 -61.53 -47.53
C GLN A 156 -5.78 -62.76 -46.74
N SER A 157 -5.38 -62.57 -45.48
CA SER A 157 -4.88 -63.61 -44.57
C SER A 157 -5.15 -63.22 -43.11
N PRO A 158 -5.07 -64.16 -42.15
CA PRO A 158 -5.08 -63.82 -40.73
C PRO A 158 -3.99 -62.80 -40.39
N PRO A 159 -4.32 -61.70 -39.68
CA PRO A 159 -3.33 -60.72 -39.25
C PRO A 159 -2.50 -61.26 -38.09
N GLU A 160 -1.20 -61.02 -38.11
CA GLU A 160 -0.33 -61.23 -36.94
C GLU A 160 -0.67 -60.19 -35.87
N LEU A 161 -0.71 -60.63 -34.60
CA LEU A 161 -1.14 -59.81 -33.46
C LEU A 161 -0.19 -60.03 -32.28
N ASP A 162 0.63 -59.03 -31.96
CA ASP A 162 1.59 -59.11 -30.83
C ASP A 162 0.91 -59.43 -29.49
N ARG A 163 -0.27 -58.83 -29.24
CA ARG A 163 -0.99 -58.94 -27.96
C ARG A 163 -2.46 -58.53 -28.06
N ALA A 164 -3.38 -59.47 -27.88
CA ALA A 164 -4.80 -59.17 -27.64
C ALA A 164 -5.13 -59.28 -26.13
N HIS A 165 -5.92 -58.33 -25.61
CA HIS A 165 -6.37 -58.31 -24.20
C HIS A 165 -7.58 -57.39 -24.00
N ARG A 166 -8.41 -57.66 -22.97
CA ARG A 166 -9.39 -56.69 -22.45
C ARG A 166 -8.67 -55.47 -21.87
N ALA A 167 -9.34 -54.32 -21.92
CA ALA A 167 -8.90 -53.12 -21.21
C ALA A 167 -8.92 -53.35 -19.68
N PRO A 168 -8.06 -52.68 -18.89
CA PRO A 168 -8.03 -52.81 -17.43
C PRO A 168 -9.23 -52.09 -16.79
N ALA A 169 -10.39 -52.74 -16.81
CA ALA A 169 -11.64 -52.32 -16.19
C ALA A 169 -12.23 -53.48 -15.38
N ALA A 170 -13.17 -53.19 -14.47
CA ALA A 170 -13.91 -54.22 -13.76
C ALA A 170 -14.91 -54.90 -14.72
N ARG A 171 -15.09 -56.23 -14.56
CA ARG A 171 -16.07 -57.02 -15.32
C ARG A 171 -17.48 -56.39 -15.19
N PRO A 172 -18.17 -56.05 -16.30
CA PRO A 172 -19.55 -55.59 -16.27
C PRO A 172 -20.48 -56.61 -15.61
N GLN A 173 -21.56 -56.14 -14.99
CA GLN A 173 -22.62 -57.04 -14.51
C GLN A 173 -23.38 -57.65 -15.70
N PRO A 174 -23.93 -58.88 -15.58
CA PRO A 174 -24.72 -59.50 -16.65
C PRO A 174 -25.85 -58.58 -17.13
N GLY A 175 -25.91 -58.31 -18.43
CA GLY A 175 -26.87 -57.39 -19.05
C GLY A 175 -26.49 -55.91 -19.08
N THR A 176 -25.38 -55.51 -18.43
CA THR A 176 -24.80 -54.16 -18.62
C THR A 176 -23.84 -54.11 -19.81
N ARG A 177 -23.58 -52.91 -20.36
CA ARG A 177 -22.72 -52.75 -21.55
C ARG A 177 -21.22 -52.93 -21.19
N PRO A 178 -20.45 -53.71 -21.97
CA PRO A 178 -18.98 -53.73 -21.95
C PRO A 178 -18.33 -52.47 -22.57
#